data_AF-A0A7C7WSA5-F1
#
_entry.id   AF-A0A7C7WSA5-F1
#
_cell.length_a   1.000
_cell.length_b   1.000
_cell.length_c   1.000
_cell.angle_alpha   90.00
_cell.angle_beta   90.00
_cell.angle_gamma   90.00
#
_symmetry.space_group_name_H-M   'P 1'
#
loop_
_entity.id
_entity.type
_entity.pdbx_description
1 polymer ?
#
loop_
_entity_poly.entity_id
_entity_poly.type
_entity_poly.pdbx_seq_one_letter_code
_entity_poly.pdbx_strand_id
1 'polypeptide(L)'
;MNTQKTVLLSCLVLSSLCSNSLLASNHHDSESNELNGTGHCIYMADNPFAGEPYKACRTNVSEEFCMNYPEVGDGMVSILEPAYSEGDCPREESVGSCERGGWEEVYYQDSNQGPMGVEFGCNFAGEWIAP
;
A
#
# COMPACT_ATOMS: atom_id res chain seq x y z
N MET A 1 29.08 -32.95 45.19
CA MET A 1 28.37 -32.92 43.89
C MET A 1 27.02 -32.24 44.08
N ASN A 2 26.93 -30.93 43.86
CA ASN A 2 25.64 -30.21 43.92
C ASN A 2 25.56 -28.99 42.98
N THR A 3 26.53 -28.84 42.08
CA THR A 3 26.66 -27.68 41.18
C THR A 3 25.85 -27.84 39.88
N GLN A 4 25.44 -29.06 39.54
CA GLN A 4 24.75 -29.38 38.28
C GLN A 4 23.26 -28.98 38.29
N LYS A 5 22.63 -28.92 39.47
CA LYS A 5 21.19 -28.60 39.60
C LYS A 5 20.90 -27.10 39.50
N THR A 6 21.85 -26.24 39.86
CA THR A 6 21.65 -24.78 39.84
C THR A 6 21.74 -24.20 38.43
N VAL A 7 22.53 -24.80 37.54
CA VAL A 7 22.70 -24.30 36.15
C VAL A 7 21.47 -24.56 35.28
N LEU A 8 20.78 -25.68 35.50
CA LEU A 8 19.58 -26.04 34.73
C LEU A 8 18.36 -25.16 35.04
N LEU A 9 18.26 -24.62 36.26
CA LEU A 9 17.16 -23.72 36.62
C LEU A 9 17.31 -22.31 36.02
N SER A 10 18.55 -21.85 35.82
CA SER A 10 18.81 -20.51 35.26
C SER A 10 18.50 -20.40 33.77
N CYS A 11 18.56 -21.50 33.00
CA CYS A 11 18.25 -21.46 31.57
C CYS A 11 16.74 -21.39 31.26
N LEU A 12 15.88 -21.89 32.16
CA LEU A 12 14.42 -21.89 31.95
C LEU A 12 13.77 -20.52 32.24
N VAL A 13 14.45 -19.63 32.96
CA VAL A 13 13.90 -18.29 33.28
C VAL A 13 14.24 -17.27 32.19
N LEU A 14 15.35 -17.44 31.45
CA LEU A 14 15.71 -16.51 30.37
C LEU A 14 14.94 -16.72 29.06
N SER A 15 14.38 -17.90 28.80
CA SER A 15 13.57 -18.14 27.59
C SER A 15 12.17 -17.52 27.67
N SER A 16 11.71 -17.10 28.85
CA SER A 16 10.40 -16.47 29.04
C SER A 16 10.38 -14.95 28.76
N LEU A 17 11.53 -14.34 28.47
CA LEU A 17 11.64 -12.89 28.22
C LEU A 17 11.74 -12.53 26.72
N CYS A 18 11.79 -13.51 25.81
CA CYS A 18 11.89 -13.26 24.37
C CYS A 18 10.56 -13.40 23.60
N SER A 19 9.47 -13.77 24.27
CA SER A 19 8.14 -13.84 23.66
C SER A 19 7.38 -12.60 24.06
N ASN A 20 7.45 -11.54 23.25
CA ASN A 20 6.42 -10.49 23.08
C ASN A 20 6.90 -9.28 22.25
N SER A 21 7.95 -9.40 21.46
CA SER A 21 8.15 -8.46 20.34
C SER A 21 7.47 -9.00 19.09
N LEU A 22 6.16 -9.25 19.18
CA LEU A 22 5.30 -9.07 18.00
C LEU A 22 5.26 -7.56 17.77
N LEU A 23 6.32 -7.04 17.17
CA LEU A 23 6.24 -5.82 16.38
C LEU A 23 5.33 -6.17 15.21
N ALA A 24 4.02 -6.14 15.45
CA ALA A 24 3.09 -5.84 14.39
C ALA A 24 3.59 -4.52 13.83
N SER A 25 4.16 -4.56 12.62
CA SER A 25 4.38 -3.36 11.82
C SER A 25 3.03 -2.69 11.73
N ASN A 26 2.83 -1.62 12.51
CA ASN A 26 1.74 -0.69 12.29
C ASN A 26 2.12 0.00 10.98
N HIS A 27 1.78 -0.61 9.85
CA HIS A 27 1.62 0.18 8.65
C HIS A 27 0.54 1.20 9.01
N HIS A 28 0.97 2.46 9.02
CA HIS A 28 0.12 3.59 9.36
C HIS A 28 -1.04 3.63 8.36
N ASP A 29 -2.15 3.00 8.70
CA ASP A 29 -3.44 3.40 8.16
C ASP A 29 -3.69 4.79 8.73
N SER A 30 -3.21 5.82 8.04
CA SER A 30 -3.52 7.20 8.41
C SER A 30 -5.04 7.35 8.41
N GLU A 31 -5.61 8.07 9.38
CA GLU A 31 -7.05 8.41 9.39
C GLU A 31 -7.51 9.10 8.09
N SER A 32 -6.59 9.56 7.23
CA SER A 32 -6.87 10.04 5.88
C SER A 32 -7.21 8.95 4.86
N ASN A 33 -7.07 7.66 5.17
CA ASN A 33 -7.45 6.52 4.31
C ASN A 33 -8.91 6.08 4.49
N GLU A 34 -9.76 6.85 5.19
CA GLU A 34 -11.17 6.49 5.32
C GLU A 34 -11.87 6.33 3.96
N LEU A 35 -12.51 5.18 3.79
CA LEU A 35 -13.24 4.75 2.61
C LEU A 35 -14.63 5.38 2.59
N ASN A 36 -14.72 6.65 2.25
CA ASN A 36 -15.99 7.39 2.29
C ASN A 36 -16.15 8.35 1.10
N GLY A 37 -15.41 8.12 0.02
CA GLY A 37 -15.45 8.92 -1.19
C GLY A 37 -16.48 8.44 -2.21
N THR A 38 -17.07 9.38 -2.95
CA THR A 38 -17.96 9.06 -4.09
C THR A 38 -17.30 9.24 -5.44
N GLY A 39 -16.00 9.55 -5.45
CA GLY A 39 -15.23 9.82 -6.65
C GLY A 39 -13.91 9.06 -6.71
N HIS A 40 -13.08 9.49 -7.63
CA HIS A 40 -11.75 8.94 -7.87
C HIS A 40 -10.70 10.05 -8.02
N CYS A 41 -9.44 9.67 -7.87
CA CYS A 41 -8.28 10.54 -8.09
C CYS A 41 -7.40 9.95 -9.17
N ILE A 42 -7.24 10.63 -10.29
CA ILE A 42 -6.23 10.29 -11.32
C ILE A 42 -4.94 11.01 -10.96
N TYR A 43 -3.79 10.33 -11.07
CA TYR A 43 -2.48 10.91 -10.78
C TYR A 43 -1.37 10.18 -11.52
N MET A 44 -0.19 10.78 -11.52
CA MET A 44 1.06 10.13 -11.87
C MET A 44 1.78 9.72 -10.58
N ALA A 45 2.17 8.45 -10.48
CA ALA A 45 2.95 7.91 -9.38
C ALA A 45 4.42 7.84 -9.79
N ASP A 46 5.27 8.61 -9.13
CA ASP A 46 6.73 8.52 -9.27
C ASP A 46 7.27 7.56 -8.20
N ASN A 47 7.43 6.30 -8.61
CA ASN A 47 8.00 5.25 -7.78
C ASN A 47 9.47 5.07 -8.15
N PRO A 48 10.42 5.27 -7.22
CA PRO A 48 11.86 5.15 -7.50
C PRO A 48 12.30 3.74 -7.94
N PHE A 49 11.46 2.72 -7.73
CA PHE A 49 11.71 1.34 -8.16
C PHE A 49 11.15 1.04 -9.56
N ALA A 50 10.28 1.89 -10.08
CA ALA A 50 9.69 1.78 -11.41
C ALA A 50 10.57 2.45 -12.50
N GLY A 51 11.41 3.41 -12.13
CA GLY A 51 12.29 4.11 -13.08
C GLY A 51 11.63 5.31 -13.74
N GLU A 52 10.44 5.16 -14.34
CA GLU A 52 9.64 6.28 -14.87
C GLU A 52 8.30 6.39 -14.12
N PRO A 53 7.77 7.62 -13.92
CA PRO A 53 6.43 7.80 -13.40
C PRO A 53 5.38 7.11 -14.26
N TYR A 54 4.33 6.62 -13.62
CA TYR A 54 3.27 5.89 -14.28
C TYR A 54 1.90 6.40 -13.86
N LYS A 55 0.90 6.25 -14.73
CA LYS A 55 -0.45 6.73 -14.47
C LYS A 55 -1.24 5.72 -13.65
N ALA A 56 -1.93 6.21 -12.63
CA ALA A 56 -2.85 5.41 -11.83
C ALA A 56 -4.11 6.20 -11.51
N CYS A 57 -5.12 5.48 -11.05
CA CYS A 57 -6.34 6.06 -10.53
C CYS A 57 -6.79 5.32 -9.27
N ARG A 58 -7.06 6.06 -8.21
CA ARG A 58 -7.57 5.52 -6.95
C ARG A 58 -9.07 5.76 -6.84
N THR A 59 -9.85 4.70 -6.62
CA THR A 59 -11.30 4.80 -6.40
C THR A 59 -11.65 5.16 -4.94
N ASN A 60 -12.93 5.46 -4.69
CA ASN A 60 -13.49 5.67 -3.36
C ASN A 60 -12.73 6.76 -2.56
N VAL A 61 -12.50 7.92 -3.21
CA VAL A 61 -11.86 9.08 -2.59
C VAL A 61 -12.77 10.31 -2.57
N SER A 62 -12.56 11.17 -1.58
CA SER A 62 -13.13 12.50 -1.57
C SER A 62 -12.28 13.47 -2.40
N GLU A 63 -12.87 14.60 -2.80
CA GLU A 63 -12.12 15.67 -3.47
C GLU A 63 -11.00 16.20 -2.57
N GLU A 64 -11.29 16.41 -1.28
CA GLU A 64 -10.31 16.86 -0.29
C GLU A 64 -9.13 15.89 -0.17
N PHE A 65 -9.38 14.57 -0.15
CA PHE A 65 -8.31 13.59 -0.14
C PHE A 65 -7.44 13.70 -1.39
N CYS A 66 -8.06 13.75 -2.58
CA CYS A 66 -7.33 13.78 -3.84
C CYS A 66 -6.41 15.03 -3.93
N MET A 67 -6.92 16.19 -3.50
CA MET A 67 -6.15 17.44 -3.54
C MET A 67 -4.96 17.44 -2.54
N ASN A 68 -5.08 16.71 -1.44
CA ASN A 68 -4.00 16.56 -0.45
C ASN A 68 -3.17 15.27 -0.66
N TYR A 69 -3.45 14.50 -1.70
CA TYR A 69 -2.82 13.19 -1.91
C TYR A 69 -1.27 13.24 -1.93
N PRO A 70 -0.64 14.25 -2.56
CA PRO A 70 0.82 14.42 -2.53
C PRO A 70 1.42 14.55 -1.13
N GLU A 71 0.65 15.03 -0.14
CA GLU A 71 1.11 15.24 1.23
C GLU A 71 0.89 14.02 2.14
N VAL A 72 -0.07 13.15 1.79
CA VAL A 72 -0.47 11.98 2.59
C VAL A 72 0.02 10.64 2.04
N GLY A 73 0.81 10.65 0.96
CA GLY A 73 1.41 9.45 0.38
C GLY A 73 2.29 8.67 1.38
N ASP A 74 2.68 7.45 1.01
CA ASP A 74 3.47 6.55 1.88
C ASP A 74 4.94 7.02 2.12
N GLY A 75 5.32 8.16 1.53
CA GLY A 75 6.66 8.74 1.59
C GLY A 75 7.70 8.05 0.70
N MET A 76 7.33 6.96 0.03
CA MET A 76 8.18 6.19 -0.89
C MET A 76 7.80 6.48 -2.34
N VAL A 77 6.51 6.67 -2.62
CA VAL A 77 5.97 7.04 -3.92
C VAL A 77 5.52 8.49 -3.88
N SER A 78 6.01 9.30 -4.81
CA SER A 78 5.54 10.69 -4.95
C SER A 78 4.29 10.72 -5.83
N ILE A 79 3.22 11.37 -5.35
CA ILE A 79 2.00 11.57 -6.13
C ILE A 79 2.10 12.92 -6.84
N LEU A 80 1.97 12.89 -8.17
CA LEU A 80 2.11 14.05 -9.04
C LEU A 80 0.77 14.33 -9.74
N GLU A 81 0.44 15.61 -9.85
CA GLU A 81 -0.71 16.12 -10.63
C GLU A 81 -2.04 15.40 -10.32
N PRO A 82 -2.46 15.30 -9.05
CA PRO A 82 -3.73 14.67 -8.71
C PRO A 82 -4.92 15.46 -9.30
N ALA A 83 -5.88 14.73 -9.86
CA ALA A 83 -7.11 15.29 -10.41
C ALA A 83 -8.31 14.48 -9.94
N TYR A 84 -9.23 15.14 -9.22
CA TYR A 84 -10.46 14.54 -8.74
C TYR A 84 -11.54 14.51 -9.83
N SER A 85 -12.38 13.48 -9.81
CA SER A 85 -13.64 13.42 -10.55
C SER A 85 -14.64 12.51 -9.82
N GLU A 86 -15.93 12.74 -10.04
CA GLU A 86 -16.98 11.90 -9.45
C GLU A 86 -17.06 10.53 -10.15
N GLY A 87 -17.59 9.53 -9.43
CA GLY A 87 -17.76 8.17 -9.92
C GLY A 87 -16.46 7.35 -9.90
N ASP A 88 -16.50 6.19 -10.53
CA ASP A 88 -15.38 5.24 -10.54
C ASP A 88 -14.27 5.67 -11.51
N CYS A 89 -13.07 5.13 -11.29
CA CYS A 89 -11.95 5.27 -12.22
C CYS A 89 -12.34 4.77 -13.62
N PRO A 90 -11.96 5.50 -14.69
CA PRO A 90 -12.13 5.03 -16.05
C PRO A 90 -11.47 3.66 -16.24
N ARG A 91 -12.10 2.78 -17.02
CA ARG A 91 -11.59 1.42 -17.29
C ARG A 91 -11.03 1.30 -18.70
N GLU A 92 -11.31 2.27 -19.57
CA GLU A 92 -10.71 2.39 -20.88
C GLU A 92 -9.18 2.42 -20.75
N GLU A 93 -8.51 1.61 -21.57
CA GLU A 93 -7.05 1.48 -21.58
C GLU A 93 -6.44 0.99 -20.25
N SER A 94 -7.24 0.46 -19.32
CA SER A 94 -6.72 -0.18 -18.12
C SER A 94 -5.95 -1.46 -18.48
N VAL A 95 -4.85 -1.69 -17.77
CA VAL A 95 -4.08 -2.94 -17.81
C VAL A 95 -4.35 -3.85 -16.62
N GLY A 96 -5.28 -3.45 -15.74
CA GLY A 96 -5.70 -4.14 -14.53
C GLY A 96 -5.76 -3.19 -13.32
N SER A 97 -6.22 -3.70 -12.18
CA SER A 97 -6.31 -2.95 -10.93
C SER A 97 -5.85 -3.77 -9.72
N CYS A 98 -5.56 -3.08 -8.62
CA CYS A 98 -5.21 -3.66 -7.33
C CYS A 98 -6.28 -3.34 -6.29
N GLU A 99 -6.95 -4.36 -5.74
CA GLU A 99 -7.87 -4.22 -4.62
C GLU A 99 -7.10 -4.00 -3.31
N ARG A 100 -7.47 -2.97 -2.56
CA ARG A 100 -6.80 -2.52 -1.33
C ARG A 100 -7.75 -2.34 -0.16
N GLY A 101 -8.53 -3.37 0.15
CA GLY A 101 -9.38 -3.44 1.34
C GLY A 101 -10.48 -2.37 1.36
N GLY A 102 -11.13 -2.12 0.21
CA GLY A 102 -12.28 -1.23 0.06
C GLY A 102 -12.09 -0.05 -0.90
N TRP A 103 -10.93 0.04 -1.55
CA TRP A 103 -10.67 0.87 -2.72
C TRP A 103 -9.82 0.10 -3.73
N GLU A 104 -9.79 0.56 -4.98
CA GLU A 104 -8.96 -0.01 -6.05
C GLU A 104 -7.99 1.01 -6.61
N GLU A 105 -6.76 0.58 -6.88
CA GLU A 105 -5.81 1.31 -7.72
C GLU A 105 -5.86 0.75 -9.14
N VAL A 106 -6.36 1.53 -10.10
CA VAL A 106 -6.43 1.17 -11.51
C VAL A 106 -5.17 1.66 -12.23
N TYR A 107 -4.54 0.80 -13.02
CA TYR A 107 -3.36 1.13 -13.82
C TYR A 107 -3.70 1.14 -15.32
N TYR A 108 -3.01 1.98 -16.09
CA TYR A 108 -3.29 2.23 -17.50
C TYR A 108 -2.14 1.85 -18.43
N GLN A 109 -2.42 1.70 -19.73
CA GLN A 109 -1.44 1.28 -20.75
C GLN A 109 -0.25 2.24 -20.94
N ASP A 110 -0.44 3.53 -20.65
CA ASP A 110 0.61 4.54 -20.67
C ASP A 110 1.58 4.45 -19.47
N SER A 111 1.32 3.54 -18.53
CA SER A 111 2.25 3.19 -17.47
C SER A 111 3.45 2.43 -18.02
N ASN A 112 4.61 3.09 -18.02
CA ASN A 112 5.88 2.56 -18.54
C ASN A 112 6.39 1.27 -17.86
N GLN A 113 5.74 0.81 -16.78
CA GLN A 113 6.01 -0.46 -16.10
C GLN A 113 5.48 -1.69 -16.84
N GLY A 114 4.52 -1.49 -17.75
CA GLY A 114 3.72 -2.57 -18.31
C GLY A 114 2.92 -3.34 -17.25
N PRO A 115 2.04 -4.28 -17.68
CA PRO A 115 1.14 -4.98 -16.76
C PRO A 115 1.88 -5.80 -15.69
N MET A 116 3.00 -6.45 -16.05
CA MET A 116 3.75 -7.30 -15.12
C MET A 116 4.36 -6.54 -13.94
N GLY A 117 4.82 -5.29 -14.15
CA GLY A 117 5.46 -4.50 -13.10
C GLY A 117 4.45 -4.06 -12.04
N VAL A 118 3.29 -3.56 -12.48
CA VAL A 118 2.21 -3.11 -11.58
C VAL A 118 1.50 -4.29 -10.91
N GLU A 119 1.30 -5.42 -11.60
CA GLU A 119 0.77 -6.65 -11.00
C GLU A 119 1.70 -7.18 -9.91
N PHE A 120 3.02 -7.20 -10.18
CA PHE A 120 3.99 -7.63 -9.17
C PHE A 120 3.94 -6.72 -7.93
N GLY A 121 3.88 -5.40 -8.13
CA GLY A 121 3.72 -4.44 -7.02
C GLY A 121 2.40 -4.63 -6.26
N CYS A 122 1.30 -4.89 -6.97
CA CYS A 122 0.01 -5.15 -6.37
C CYS A 122 0.02 -6.35 -5.44
N ASN A 123 0.66 -7.46 -5.84
CA ASN A 123 0.69 -8.70 -5.05
C ASN A 123 1.37 -8.57 -3.67
N PHE A 124 2.07 -7.45 -3.39
CA PHE A 124 2.58 -7.14 -2.04
C PHE A 124 1.60 -6.32 -1.19
N ALA A 125 0.63 -5.66 -1.82
CA ALA A 125 -0.22 -4.65 -1.22
C ALA A 125 -1.73 -4.94 -1.35
N GLY A 126 -2.12 -5.99 -2.08
CA GLY A 126 -3.51 -6.25 -2.44
C GLY A 126 -3.72 -7.44 -3.37
N GLU A 127 -4.95 -7.59 -3.85
CA GLU A 127 -5.34 -8.60 -4.85
C GLU A 127 -5.33 -7.99 -6.26
N TRP A 128 -4.64 -8.66 -7.19
CA TRP A 128 -4.64 -8.24 -8.59
C TRP A 128 -5.94 -8.64 -9.30
N ILE A 129 -6.53 -7.68 -10.00
CA ILE A 129 -7.70 -7.85 -10.84
C ILE A 129 -7.28 -7.62 -12.29
N ALA A 130 -7.38 -8.67 -13.11
CA ALA A 130 -7.13 -8.58 -14.54
C ALA A 130 -8.12 -7.62 -15.23
N PRO A 131 -7.70 -6.95 -16.32
CA PRO A 131 -8.52 -5.94 -17.01
C PRO A 131 -9.83 -6.47 -17.58
#